data_AF-A0A067DJD3-F1
#
_entry.id   AF-A0A067DJD3-F1
#
_cell.length_a   1.000
_cell.length_b   1.000
_cell.length_c   1.000
_cell.angle_alpha   90.00
_cell.angle_beta   90.00
_cell.angle_gamma   90.00
#
_symmetry.space_group_name_H-M   'P 1'
#
loop_
_entity.id
_entity.type
_entity.pdbx_description
1 polymer ?
#
loop_
_entity_poly.entity_id
_entity_poly.type
_entity_poly.pdbx_seq_one_letter_code
_entity_poly.pdbx_strand_id
1 'polypeptide(L)' 'RLGISEKDCLVVEDSVIGLQAATRAGMACVITYTSSTAEQDFKDAIAIYPDLSNVRLKDLELLLQNLQQLNLPNN' A
#
# COMPACT_ATOMS: atom_id res chain seq x y z
N ARG A 1 13.97 -10.49 -8.77
CA ARG A 1 13.06 -9.56 -9.49
C ARG A 1 12.05 -10.39 -10.28
N LEU A 2 10.76 -10.07 -10.25
CA LEU A 2 9.69 -10.89 -10.85
C LEU A 2 9.27 -10.47 -12.27
N GLY A 3 9.82 -9.39 -12.80
CA GLY A 3 9.49 -8.90 -14.15
C GLY A 3 8.15 -8.16 -14.26
N ILE A 4 7.56 -7.78 -13.12
CA ILE A 4 6.30 -7.03 -13.01
C ILE A 4 6.59 -5.53 -12.81
N SER A 5 5.71 -4.66 -13.32
CA SER A 5 5.74 -3.21 -13.10
C SER A 5 5.53 -2.87 -11.64
N GLU A 6 6.22 -1.85 -11.13
CA GLU A 6 5.99 -1.33 -9.77
C GLU A 6 4.55 -0.84 -9.55
N LYS A 7 3.86 -0.42 -10.63
CA LYS A 7 2.45 0.01 -10.59
C LYS A 7 1.46 -1.13 -10.41
N ASP A 8 1.90 -2.35 -10.70
CA ASP A 8 1.14 -3.59 -10.50
C ASP A 8 1.57 -4.33 -9.22
N CYS A 9 2.43 -3.70 -8.41
CA CYS A 9 2.88 -4.23 -7.13
C CYS A 9 2.17 -3.51 -5.97
N LEU A 10 1.71 -4.29 -4.99
CA LEU A 10 1.25 -3.79 -3.70
C LEU A 10 2.16 -4.33 -2.59
N VAL A 11 2.69 -3.42 -1.78
CA VAL A 11 3.51 -3.74 -0.62
C VAL A 11 2.65 -3.74 0.65
N VAL A 12 2.92 -4.67 1.57
CA VAL A 12 2.29 -4.74 2.90
C VAL A 12 3.40 -4.58 3.93
N GLU A 13 3.33 -3.54 4.76
CA GLU A 13 4.37 -3.18 5.74
C GLU A 13 3.75 -2.84 7.10
N ASP A 14 4.57 -2.82 8.14
CA ASP A 14 4.15 -2.47 9.51
C ASP A 14 4.83 -1.20 10.06
N SER A 15 5.70 -0.56 9.29
CA SER A 15 6.52 0.57 9.74
C SER A 15 6.73 1.64 8.66
N VAL A 16 7.05 2.87 9.11
CA VAL A 16 7.30 4.02 8.23
C VAL A 16 8.54 3.83 7.35
N ILE A 17 9.51 3.03 7.80
CA ILE A 17 10.73 2.73 7.02
C ILE A 17 10.37 1.91 5.79
N GLY A 18 9.56 0.85 5.97
CA GLY A 18 9.04 0.03 4.89
C GLY A 18 8.15 0.84 3.93
N LEU A 19 7.27 1.68 4.49
CA LEU A 19 6.44 2.60 3.71
C LEU A 19 7.28 3.49 2.79
N GLN A 20 8.29 4.16 3.35
CA GLN A 20 9.16 5.05 2.57
C GLN A 20 9.95 4.31 1.50
N ALA A 21 10.39 3.07 1.78
CA ALA A 21 11.08 2.24 0.80
C ALA A 21 10.16 1.88 -0.38
N ALA A 22 8.93 1.43 -0.10
CA ALA A 22 7.94 1.10 -1.11
C ALA A 22 7.58 2.31 -1.98
N THR A 23 7.27 3.46 -1.35
CA THR A 23 6.92 4.69 -2.05
C THR A 23 8.07 5.20 -2.92
N ARG A 24 9.32 5.15 -2.44
CA ARG A 24 10.50 5.52 -3.25
C ARG A 24 10.76 4.55 -4.40
N ALA A 25 10.36 3.29 -4.28
CA ALA A 25 10.39 2.31 -5.36
C ALA A 25 9.22 2.48 -6.35
N GLY A 26 8.33 3.45 -6.14
CA GLY A 26 7.18 3.72 -6.99
C GLY A 26 6.02 2.74 -6.83
N MET A 27 6.07 1.90 -5.80
CA MET A 27 5.07 0.88 -5.46
C MET A 27 4.05 1.43 -4.48
N ALA A 28 2.80 0.98 -4.59
CA ALA A 28 1.77 1.30 -3.61
C ALA A 28 1.99 0.49 -2.32
N CYS A 29 1.63 1.04 -1.17
CA CYS A 29 1.88 0.40 0.13
C CYS A 29 0.67 0.52 1.06
N VAL A 30 0.23 -0.61 1.61
CA VAL A 30 -0.72 -0.66 2.73
C VAL A 30 0.03 -0.91 4.03
N ILE A 31 -0.45 -0.31 5.11
CA ILE A 31 0.12 -0.48 6.44
C ILE A 31 -0.78 -1.34 7.32
N THR A 32 -0.17 -2.30 8.00
CA THR A 32 -0.73 -2.96 9.18
C THR A 32 0.24 -2.80 10.34
N TYR A 33 0.00 -1.82 11.21
CA TYR A 33 0.96 -1.49 12.27
C TYR A 33 0.93 -2.51 13.40
N THR A 34 1.99 -2.50 14.21
CA THR A 34 2.03 -3.18 15.50
C THR A 34 1.93 -2.15 16.63
N SER A 35 1.82 -2.60 17.88
CA SER A 35 1.79 -1.68 19.03
C SER A 35 3.02 -0.78 19.12
N SER A 36 4.19 -1.20 18.60
CA SER A 36 5.41 -0.38 18.62
C SER A 36 5.48 0.67 17.50
N THR A 37 4.67 0.52 16.45
CA THR A 37 4.66 1.42 15.30
C THR A 37 3.36 2.21 15.15
N ALA A 38 2.37 1.99 16.03
CA ALA A 38 1.05 2.61 15.98
C ALA A 38 1.05 4.15 15.91
N GLU A 39 2.04 4.80 16.53
CA GLU A 39 2.17 6.27 16.58
C GLU A 39 3.03 6.84 15.44
N GLN A 40 3.45 6.03 14.47
CA GLN A 40 4.22 6.51 13.31
C GLN A 40 3.33 7.21 12.28
N ASP A 41 3.92 8.13 11.52
CA ASP A 41 3.23 8.84 10.43
C ASP A 41 3.17 7.96 9.17
N PHE A 42 1.97 7.44 8.88
CA PHE A 42 1.69 6.59 7.72
C PHE A 42 0.95 7.32 6.58
N LYS A 43 1.02 8.66 6.51
CA LYS A 43 0.27 9.45 5.51
C LYS A 43 0.47 9.05 4.04
N ASP A 44 1.62 8.48 3.70
CA ASP A 44 1.96 8.08 2.34
C ASP A 44 1.39 6.69 1.99
N ALA A 45 0.82 5.97 2.98
CA ALA A 45 0.17 4.68 2.75
C ALA A 45 -1.17 4.89 2.04
N ILE A 46 -1.50 3.98 1.14
CA ILE A 46 -2.75 4.04 0.38
C ILE A 46 -3.95 3.55 1.19
N ALA A 47 -3.69 2.77 2.23
CA ALA A 47 -4.63 2.39 3.28
C ALA A 47 -3.87 1.96 4.53
N ILE A 48 -4.50 2.13 5.69
CA ILE A 48 -3.99 1.71 6.99
C ILE A 48 -5.03 0.81 7.63
N TYR A 49 -4.61 -0.39 8.03
CA TYR A 49 -5.43 -1.36 8.72
C TYR A 49 -4.83 -1.62 10.11
N PRO A 50 -5.63 -1.66 11.19
CA PRO A 50 -5.12 -2.07 12.52
C PRO A 50 -4.63 -3.53 12.52
N ASP A 51 -5.30 -4.38 11.74
CA ASP A 51 -4.95 -5.77 11.48
C ASP A 51 -5.57 -6.24 10.15
N LEU A 52 -5.11 -7.37 9.62
CA LEU A 52 -5.58 -7.92 8.34
C LEU A 52 -6.67 -9.01 8.49
N SER A 53 -7.20 -9.27 9.69
CA SER A 53 -8.12 -10.40 9.94
C SER A 53 -9.40 -10.34 9.11
N ASN A 54 -9.82 -9.12 8.73
CA ASN A 54 -11.01 -8.87 7.93
C ASN A 54 -10.69 -8.34 6.51
N VAL A 55 -9.42 -8.33 6.12
CA VAL A 55 -8.97 -7.87 4.80
C VAL A 55 -8.84 -9.07 3.88
N ARG A 56 -9.57 -9.05 2.76
CA ARG A 56 -9.52 -10.12 1.75
C ARG A 56 -8.61 -9.68 0.61
N LEU A 57 -8.07 -10.66 -0.12
CA LEU A 57 -7.27 -10.38 -1.32
C LEU A 57 -8.02 -9.45 -2.31
N LYS A 58 -9.32 -9.69 -2.50
CA LYS A 58 -10.16 -8.87 -3.38
C LYS A 58 -10.26 -7.41 -2.96
N ASP A 59 -10.18 -7.12 -1.65
CA ASP A 59 -10.21 -5.75 -1.15
C ASP A 59 -8.91 -5.02 -1.55
N LEU A 60 -7.78 -5.71 -1.46
CA LEU A 60 -6.46 -5.21 -1.87
C LEU A 60 -6.35 -5.05 -3.40
N GLU A 61 -6.90 -5.99 -4.17
CA GLU A 61 -6.97 -5.90 -5.63
C GLU A 61 -7.78 -4.67 -6.07
N LEU A 62 -8.96 -4.47 -5.49
CA LEU A 62 -9.82 -3.33 -5.80
C LEU A 62 -9.15 -2.01 -5.41
N LEU A 63 -8.47 -1.98 -4.25
CA LEU A 63 -7.73 -0.82 -3.79
C LEU A 63 -6.62 -0.44 -4.80
N LEU A 64 -5.83 -1.40 -5.27
CA LEU A 64 -4.78 -1.15 -6.26
C LEU A 64 -5.35 -0.68 -7.61
N GLN A 65 -6.45 -1.31 -8.08
CA GLN A 65 -7.12 -0.93 -9.32
C GLN A 65 -7.69 0.50 -9.27
N ASN A 66 -8.28 0.90 -8.14
CA ASN A 66 -8.84 2.24 -7.97
C ASN A 66 -7.77 3.33 -8.08
N LEU A 67 -6.56 3.08 -7.54
CA LEU A 67 -5.44 4.01 -7.72
C LEU A 67 -5.01 4.15 -9.18
N GLN A 68 -5.01 3.06 -9.93
CA GLN A 68 -4.66 3.11 -11.35
C GLN A 68 -5.71 3.90 -12.16
N GLN A 69 -7.00 3.78 -11.82
CA GLN A 69 -8.07 4.54 -12.46
C GLN A 69 -7.99 6.04 -12.18
N LEU A 70 -7.66 6.45 -10.96
CA LEU A 70 -7.49 7.87 -10.61
C LEU A 70 -6.32 8.56 -11.34
N ASN A 71 -5.38 7.78 -11.86
CA ASN A 71 -4.20 8.29 -12.56
C ASN A 71 -4.37 8.32 -14.09
N LEU A 72 -5.54 7.96 -14.62
CA LEU A 72 -5.86 8.15 -16.05
C LEU A 72 -6.29 9.60 -16.29
N PRO A 73 -5.80 10.26 -17.35
CA PRO A 73 -6.34 11.57 -17.73
C PRO A 73 -7.82 11.41 -18.07
N ASN A 74 -8.67 12.20 -17.42
CA ASN A 74 -10.06 12.34 -17.81
C ASN A 74 -10.08 12.81 -19.28
N ASN A 75 -10.66 11.98 -20.16
CA ASN A 75 -10.94 12.36 -21.55
C ASN A 75 -12.02 13.44 -21.61
#